data_AF-A0A813FP08-F1
#
_entry.id   AF-A0A813FP08-F1
#
_cell.length_a   1.000
_cell.length_b   1.000
_cell.length_c   1.000
_cell.angle_alpha   90.00
_cell.angle_beta   90.00
_cell.angle_gamma   90.00
#
_symmetry.space_group_name_H-M   'P 1'
#
loop_
_entity.id
_entity.type
_entity.pdbx_description
1 polymer ?
#
loop_
_entity_poly.entity_id
_entity_poly.type
_entity_poly.pdbx_seq_one_letter_code
_entity_poly.pdbx_strand_id
1 'polypeptide(L)'
;MNTSSEGSIAQQGAEWYICCAAGFNSSIGTASVKLVCSEGNWLGLESIPECNADCPLYILHEGYEVEKGSEALAKFTATQMSPAEGSMASAPGNLAGAVQSPNARALEQNSSGVPHRISIGIQCVDGYGRMPGAVEHVQCNDGQWSPLSLVCQKDCLSFNVSSSVHTSSHVPKH
;
A
#
# COMPACT_ATOMS: atom_id res chain seq x y z
N MET A 1 -16.30 19.37 33.07
CA MET A 1 -15.05 18.68 33.45
C MET A 1 -14.12 18.82 32.26
N ASN A 2 -13.12 19.69 32.35
CA ASN A 2 -12.24 20.05 31.24
C ASN A 2 -10.82 19.66 31.67
N THR A 3 -10.30 18.55 31.15
CA THR A 3 -8.93 18.11 31.42
C THR A 3 -8.03 18.64 30.32
N SER A 4 -7.52 19.86 30.51
CA SER A 4 -6.41 20.38 29.71
C SER A 4 -5.16 19.61 30.12
N SER A 5 -4.59 18.80 29.23
CA SER A 5 -3.30 18.16 29.46
C SER A 5 -2.22 19.24 29.54
N GLU A 6 -1.67 19.48 30.73
CA GLU A 6 -0.54 20.37 30.95
C GLU A 6 0.66 19.92 30.10
N GLY A 7 1.16 20.81 29.25
CA GLY A 7 2.35 20.55 28.44
C GLY A 7 3.60 20.50 29.33
N SER A 8 4.33 19.38 29.27
CA SER A 8 5.59 19.19 29.98
C SER A 8 6.65 20.20 29.48
N ILE A 9 7.37 20.85 30.40
CA ILE A 9 8.51 21.72 30.06
C ILE A 9 9.67 20.85 29.57
N ALA A 10 10.22 21.15 28.39
CA ALA A 10 11.39 20.47 27.84
C ALA A 10 12.70 21.19 28.22
N GLN A 11 13.73 20.43 28.58
CA GLN A 11 15.06 20.97 28.92
C GLN A 11 15.87 21.31 27.65
N GLN A 12 16.87 22.19 27.79
CA GLN A 12 17.83 22.48 26.72
C GLN A 12 18.49 21.18 26.21
N GLY A 13 18.53 21.01 24.90
CA GLY A 13 19.03 19.80 24.26
C GLY A 13 18.06 18.61 24.30
N ALA A 14 16.83 18.77 24.80
CA ALA A 14 15.83 17.72 24.72
C ALA A 14 15.51 17.37 23.26
N GLU A 15 15.37 16.08 22.99
CA GLU A 15 15.16 15.55 21.65
C GLU A 15 13.82 14.81 21.58
N TRP A 16 13.00 15.15 20.59
CA TRP A 16 11.73 14.47 20.32
C TRP A 16 11.72 13.89 18.92
N TYR A 17 11.01 12.79 18.74
CA TYR A 17 10.80 12.18 17.43
C TYR A 17 9.32 12.24 17.09
N ILE A 18 8.99 12.86 15.96
CA ILE A 18 7.61 12.96 15.45
C ILE A 18 7.50 12.07 14.21
N CYS A 19 6.46 11.24 14.18
CA CYS A 19 6.11 10.39 13.05
C CYS A 19 4.61 10.49 12.78
N CYS A 20 4.17 9.97 11.63
CA CYS A 20 2.76 9.84 11.34
C CYS A 20 2.08 8.83 12.29
N ALA A 21 0.82 9.08 12.61
CA ALA A 21 0.01 8.16 13.38
C ALA A 21 -0.19 6.83 12.62
N ALA A 22 -0.59 5.77 13.32
CA ALA A 22 -0.94 4.51 12.68
C ALA A 22 -2.04 4.71 11.62
N GLY A 23 -1.87 4.09 10.45
CA GLY A 23 -2.76 4.27 9.30
C GLY A 23 -2.48 5.54 8.47
N PHE A 24 -1.39 6.25 8.75
CA PHE A 24 -0.93 7.39 7.96
C PHE A 24 0.54 7.21 7.59
N ASN A 25 0.92 7.70 6.41
CA ASN A 25 2.31 7.69 5.96
C ASN A 25 2.76 9.06 5.45
N SER A 26 4.05 9.30 5.59
CA SER A 26 4.73 10.52 5.16
C SER A 26 4.74 10.61 3.65
N SER A 27 4.25 11.75 3.14
CA SER A 27 4.29 12.08 1.71
C SER A 27 5.71 12.24 1.15
N ILE A 28 6.68 12.52 2.01
CA ILE A 28 8.06 12.89 1.65
C ILE A 28 9.09 11.81 2.01
N GLY A 29 8.63 10.62 2.44
CA GLY A 29 9.47 9.45 2.69
C GLY A 29 10.21 9.43 4.03
N THR A 30 10.15 10.50 4.83
CA THR A 30 10.71 10.54 6.19
C THR A 30 9.70 9.95 7.17
N ALA A 31 9.97 8.76 7.68
CA ALA A 31 9.10 8.06 8.62
C ALA A 31 9.10 8.69 10.03
N SER A 32 10.15 9.43 10.38
CA SER A 32 10.22 10.24 11.60
C SER A 32 11.17 11.44 11.44
N VAL A 33 10.82 12.55 12.06
CA VAL A 33 11.67 13.75 12.18
C VAL A 33 12.14 13.90 13.62
N LYS A 34 13.40 14.31 13.80
CA LYS A 34 13.96 14.64 15.11
C LYS A 34 13.84 16.14 15.34
N LEU A 35 13.19 16.52 16.43
CA LEU A 35 13.16 17.88 16.95
C LEU A 35 14.16 18.04 18.10
N VAL A 36 14.81 19.20 18.19
CA VAL A 36 15.75 19.51 19.27
C VAL A 36 15.38 20.85 19.90
N CYS A 37 15.20 20.88 21.21
CA CYS A 37 14.99 22.13 21.95
C CYS A 37 16.34 22.84 22.11
N SER A 38 16.47 24.03 21.51
CA SER A 38 17.63 24.89 21.69
C SER A 38 17.22 26.33 21.92
N GLU A 39 17.73 26.93 23.00
CA GLU A 39 17.49 28.31 23.39
C GLU A 39 15.99 28.66 23.49
N GLY A 40 15.20 27.70 23.99
CA GLY A 40 13.74 27.85 24.11
C GLY A 40 12.95 27.64 22.82
N ASN A 41 13.60 27.25 21.72
CA ASN A 41 12.96 27.00 20.43
C ASN A 41 13.14 25.54 20.01
N TRP A 42 12.11 24.95 19.41
CA TRP A 42 12.23 23.63 18.78
C TRP A 42 12.75 23.79 17.36
N LEU A 43 13.93 23.23 17.10
CA LEU A 43 14.53 23.12 15.77
C LEU A 43 14.00 21.88 15.04
N GLY A 44 13.85 21.95 13.72
CA GLY A 44 13.39 20.85 12.87
C GLY A 44 11.88 20.80 12.65
N LEU A 45 11.12 21.79 13.13
CA LEU A 45 9.66 21.88 12.94
C LEU A 45 9.27 21.96 11.46
N GLU A 46 10.11 22.58 10.64
CA GLU A 46 9.98 22.68 9.19
C GLU A 46 10.14 21.33 8.47
N SER A 47 10.70 20.33 9.16
CA SER A 47 10.90 18.99 8.62
C SER A 47 9.80 18.02 9.06
N ILE A 48 8.74 18.50 9.72
CA ILE A 48 7.57 17.68 10.07
C ILE A 48 6.87 17.22 8.78
N PRO A 49 6.72 15.90 8.57
CA PRO A 49 6.13 15.40 7.34
C PRO A 49 4.63 15.67 7.27
N GLU A 50 4.14 15.93 6.06
CA GLU A 50 2.72 15.82 5.75
C GLU A 50 2.31 14.35 5.79
N CYS A 51 1.35 14.03 6.66
CA CYS A 51 0.83 12.68 6.84
C CYS A 51 -0.49 12.52 6.10
N ASN A 52 -0.53 11.60 5.14
CA ASN A 52 -1.73 11.23 4.41
C ASN A 52 -2.19 9.83 4.80
N ALA A 53 -3.49 9.58 4.72
CA ALA A 53 -4.05 8.29 5.10
C ALA A 53 -3.55 7.17 4.17
N ASP A 54 -3.20 6.03 4.77
CA ASP A 54 -2.97 4.77 4.07
C ASP A 54 -4.29 4.28 3.45
N CYS A 55 -4.22 3.62 2.30
CA CYS A 55 -5.39 3.06 1.66
C CYS A 55 -5.74 1.68 2.24
N PRO A 56 -7.00 1.24 2.17
CA PRO A 56 -7.33 -0.15 2.41
C PRO A 56 -6.64 -1.05 1.37
N LEU A 57 -6.62 -2.37 1.65
CA LEU A 57 -6.20 -3.37 0.66
C LEU A 57 -7.01 -3.20 -0.64
N TYR A 58 -6.31 -3.19 -1.77
CA TYR A 58 -6.94 -3.12 -3.08
C TYR A 58 -7.56 -4.47 -3.43
N ILE A 59 -8.87 -4.51 -3.71
CA ILE A 59 -9.59 -5.74 -4.05
C ILE A 59 -9.81 -5.77 -5.57
N LEU A 60 -9.26 -6.78 -6.23
CA LEU A 60 -9.47 -7.01 -7.66
C LEU A 60 -10.66 -7.95 -7.89
N HIS A 61 -11.40 -7.68 -8.97
CA HIS A 61 -12.48 -8.53 -9.45
C HIS A 61 -11.96 -9.56 -10.48
N GLU A 62 -12.81 -10.53 -10.85
CA GLU A 62 -12.48 -11.53 -11.88
C GLU A 62 -12.02 -10.86 -13.19
N GLY A 63 -10.99 -11.42 -13.80
CA GLY A 63 -10.41 -10.92 -15.05
C GLY A 63 -9.24 -9.97 -14.89
N TYR A 64 -8.92 -9.53 -13.67
CA TYR A 64 -7.84 -8.61 -13.37
C TYR A 64 -6.75 -9.26 -12.51
N GLU A 65 -5.51 -8.85 -12.71
CA GLU A 65 -4.37 -9.21 -11.87
C GLU A 65 -3.40 -8.04 -11.69
N VAL A 66 -2.54 -8.14 -10.68
CA VAL A 66 -1.46 -7.18 -10.44
C VAL A 66 -0.29 -7.49 -11.37
N GLU A 67 0.21 -6.46 -12.05
CA GLU A 67 1.40 -6.55 -12.89
C GLU A 67 2.62 -6.99 -12.07
N LYS A 68 3.38 -7.95 -12.63
CA LYS A 68 4.63 -8.45 -12.06
C LYS A 68 5.64 -7.31 -11.95
N GLY A 69 6.03 -6.96 -10.72
CA GLY A 69 7.02 -5.92 -10.45
C GLY A 69 6.43 -4.58 -10.01
N SER A 70 5.10 -4.46 -9.87
CA SER A 70 4.50 -3.30 -9.23
C SER A 70 5.01 -3.13 -7.79
N GLU A 71 5.25 -1.88 -7.36
CA GLU A 71 5.77 -1.51 -6.03
C GLU A 71 4.91 -2.05 -4.88
N ALA A 72 3.66 -2.37 -5.18
CA ALA A 72 2.68 -2.96 -4.29
C ALA A 72 2.92 -4.44 -4.00
N LEU A 73 3.42 -5.24 -4.96
CA LEU A 73 3.53 -6.70 -4.80
C LEU A 73 4.45 -7.10 -3.62
N ALA A 74 5.46 -6.27 -3.33
CA ALA A 74 6.36 -6.46 -2.19
C ALA A 74 5.70 -6.23 -0.82
N LYS A 75 4.56 -5.51 -0.76
CA LYS A 75 3.82 -5.21 0.48
C LYS A 75 2.52 -6.01 0.61
N PHE A 76 1.90 -6.39 -0.51
CA PHE A 76 0.67 -7.21 -0.56
C PHE A 76 0.89 -8.68 -0.20
N THR A 77 2.07 -9.25 -0.50
CA THR A 77 2.37 -10.67 -0.22
C THR A 77 2.70 -10.95 1.24
N ALA A 78 3.08 -9.95 2.03
CA ALA A 78 3.39 -10.11 3.45
C ALA A 78 2.15 -10.36 4.33
N THR A 79 0.94 -10.01 3.87
CA THR A 79 -0.31 -10.13 4.65
C THR A 79 -1.06 -11.45 4.41
N GLN A 80 -0.77 -12.16 3.31
CA GLN A 80 -1.50 -13.38 2.90
C GLN A 80 -0.83 -14.69 3.34
N MET A 81 0.25 -14.63 4.14
CA MET A 81 0.85 -15.80 4.79
C MET A 81 0.75 -15.70 6.31
N SER A 82 -0.43 -15.99 6.85
CA SER A 82 -0.56 -16.47 8.23
C SER A 82 -1.41 -17.73 8.24
N PRO A 83 -0.83 -18.91 8.50
CA PRO A 83 -1.57 -20.02 9.09
C PRO A 83 -1.78 -19.76 10.59
N ALA A 84 -2.96 -20.18 11.04
CA ALA A 84 -3.51 -20.03 12.37
C ALA A 84 -2.63 -20.56 13.54
N GLU A 85 -2.87 -19.92 14.69
CA GLU A 85 -2.90 -20.46 16.07
C GLU A 85 -1.97 -21.63 16.46
N GLY A 86 -1.06 -21.36 17.39
CA GLY A 86 -0.26 -22.41 18.01
C GLY A 86 0.65 -21.97 19.15
N SER A 87 0.13 -22.08 20.37
CA SER A 87 0.85 -22.52 21.57
C SER A 87 1.73 -21.54 22.37
N MET A 88 1.26 -21.33 23.60
CA MET A 88 1.99 -20.84 24.77
C MET A 88 3.27 -21.65 25.04
N ALA A 89 4.37 -20.97 25.35
CA ALA A 89 5.41 -21.48 26.24
C ALA A 89 6.14 -20.31 26.93
N SER A 90 5.87 -20.15 28.22
CA SER A 90 6.63 -19.31 29.15
C SER A 90 7.92 -20.02 29.56
N ALA A 91 9.05 -19.32 29.59
CA ALA A 91 10.12 -19.55 30.57
C ALA A 91 11.06 -18.33 30.68
N PRO A 92 11.65 -18.08 31.87
CA PRO A 92 12.24 -16.79 32.24
C PRO A 92 13.76 -16.73 32.00
N GLY A 93 14.30 -15.52 31.84
CA GLY A 93 15.75 -15.32 31.78
C GLY A 93 16.15 -13.86 31.57
N ASN A 94 16.51 -13.20 32.67
CA ASN A 94 17.12 -11.88 32.73
C ASN A 94 18.33 -11.72 31.79
N LEU A 95 18.42 -10.58 31.09
CA LEU A 95 19.66 -9.79 31.01
C LEU A 95 19.32 -8.33 30.64
N ALA A 96 19.81 -7.47 31.52
CA ALA A 96 19.62 -6.03 31.57
C ALA A 96 20.29 -5.29 30.41
N GLY A 97 19.78 -4.09 30.09
CA GLY A 97 20.55 -3.09 29.36
C GLY A 97 19.86 -2.34 28.23
N ALA A 98 18.59 -1.94 28.37
CA ALA A 98 18.02 -0.87 27.57
C ALA A 98 17.36 0.13 28.52
N VAL A 99 17.94 1.32 28.63
CA VAL A 99 17.27 2.47 29.28
C VAL A 99 16.09 2.82 28.40
N GLN A 100 14.94 2.22 28.70
CA GLN A 100 13.67 2.55 28.07
C GLN A 100 13.28 3.95 28.56
N SER A 101 13.34 4.93 27.66
CA SER A 101 12.73 6.24 27.90
C SER A 101 11.23 6.02 28.15
N PRO A 102 10.65 6.50 29.26
CA PRO A 102 9.27 6.19 29.65
C PRO A 102 8.19 6.73 28.71
N ASN A 103 8.55 7.46 27.65
CA ASN A 103 7.61 8.03 26.68
C ASN A 103 7.83 7.60 25.22
N ALA A 104 8.80 6.72 24.92
CA ALA A 104 8.92 6.14 23.59
C ALA A 104 8.02 4.89 23.51
N ARG A 105 6.71 5.08 23.34
CA ARG A 105 5.86 4.01 22.80
C ARG A 105 6.41 3.72 21.40
N ALA A 106 7.19 2.65 21.27
CA ALA A 106 7.43 2.03 19.98
C ALA A 106 6.03 1.74 19.41
N LEU A 107 5.58 2.59 18.49
CA LEU A 107 4.36 2.36 17.75
C LEU A 107 4.65 1.12 16.92
N GLU A 108 4.18 -0.02 17.42
CA GLU A 108 4.11 -1.25 16.67
C GLU A 108 3.48 -0.91 15.32
N GLN A 109 4.29 -0.96 14.27
CA GLN A 109 3.91 -0.67 12.89
C GLN A 109 3.04 -1.80 12.35
N ASN A 110 1.91 -2.05 13.00
CA ASN A 110 0.87 -2.93 12.50
C ASN A 110 -0.15 -2.10 11.71
N SER A 111 0.33 -1.36 10.69
CA SER A 111 -0.56 -0.67 9.76
C SER A 111 -1.10 -1.72 8.80
N SER A 112 -2.36 -2.11 8.96
CA SER A 112 -3.05 -3.03 8.03
C SER A 112 -3.39 -2.36 6.69
N GLY A 113 -2.94 -1.12 6.45
CA GLY A 113 -3.19 -0.34 5.24
C GLY A 113 -2.02 -0.38 4.25
N VAL A 114 -2.34 -0.16 2.97
CA VAL A 114 -1.36 0.06 1.91
C VAL A 114 -0.83 1.49 2.02
N PRO A 115 0.50 1.69 2.13
CA PRO A 115 1.08 3.01 2.24
C PRO A 115 0.57 4.01 1.21
N HIS A 116 0.29 5.24 1.64
CA HIS A 116 0.02 6.34 0.72
C HIS A 116 1.09 6.47 -0.37
N ARG A 117 0.71 6.98 -1.55
CA ARG A 117 1.56 7.24 -2.72
C ARG A 117 2.06 5.98 -3.45
N ILE A 118 1.72 4.79 -2.98
CA ILE A 118 1.97 3.55 -3.72
C ILE A 118 1.12 3.51 -5.00
N SER A 119 1.75 3.06 -6.08
CA SER A 119 1.10 2.72 -7.34
C SER A 119 1.05 1.21 -7.54
N ILE A 120 -0.10 0.70 -8.00
CA ILE A 120 -0.30 -0.70 -8.40
C ILE A 120 -0.56 -0.71 -9.90
N GLY A 121 0.26 -1.44 -10.66
CA GLY A 121 -0.03 -1.79 -12.05
C GLY A 121 -1.06 -2.92 -12.08
N ILE A 122 -2.17 -2.71 -12.78
CA ILE A 122 -3.26 -3.66 -12.95
C ILE A 122 -3.34 -4.03 -14.43
N GLN A 123 -3.40 -5.31 -14.72
CA GLN A 123 -3.55 -5.84 -16.07
C GLN A 123 -4.68 -6.87 -16.13
N CYS A 124 -5.08 -7.25 -17.35
CA CYS A 124 -5.98 -8.39 -17.52
C CYS A 124 -5.23 -9.72 -17.38
N VAL A 125 -5.90 -10.71 -16.80
CA VAL A 125 -5.40 -12.10 -16.79
C VAL A 125 -5.48 -12.72 -18.19
N ASP A 126 -4.75 -13.81 -18.43
CA ASP A 126 -4.84 -14.56 -19.68
C ASP A 126 -6.29 -14.99 -20.01
N GLY A 127 -6.68 -14.81 -21.28
CA GLY A 127 -8.05 -15.08 -21.73
C GLY A 127 -9.04 -13.95 -21.42
N TYR A 128 -8.55 -12.82 -20.89
CA TYR A 128 -9.29 -11.58 -20.78
C TYR A 128 -8.52 -10.45 -21.48
N GLY A 129 -9.21 -9.67 -22.29
CA GLY A 129 -8.56 -8.62 -23.04
C GLY A 129 -9.55 -7.65 -23.69
N ARG A 130 -9.17 -6.37 -23.65
CA ARG A 130 -9.62 -5.39 -24.64
C ARG A 130 -8.49 -5.08 -25.62
N MET A 131 -7.28 -4.99 -25.09
CA MET A 131 -6.02 -4.81 -25.81
C MET A 131 -4.96 -5.68 -25.13
N PRO A 132 -4.20 -6.51 -25.87
CA PRO A 132 -3.14 -7.32 -25.29
C PRO A 132 -2.09 -6.46 -24.57
N GLY A 133 -1.72 -6.84 -23.34
CA GLY A 133 -0.67 -6.16 -22.57
C GLY A 133 -1.05 -4.78 -22.03
N ALA A 134 -2.34 -4.43 -22.00
CA ALA A 134 -2.78 -3.19 -21.37
C ALA A 134 -2.61 -3.25 -19.85
N VAL A 135 -1.88 -2.27 -19.30
CA VAL A 135 -1.68 -2.06 -17.87
C VAL A 135 -2.21 -0.68 -17.50
N GLU A 136 -2.96 -0.59 -16.40
CA GLU A 136 -3.36 0.68 -15.79
C GLU A 136 -2.82 0.78 -14.37
N HIS A 137 -2.31 1.97 -14.03
CA HIS A 137 -1.81 2.25 -12.69
C HIS A 137 -2.88 2.90 -11.82
N VAL A 138 -3.21 2.26 -10.71
CA VAL A 138 -4.02 2.88 -9.64
C VAL A 138 -3.11 3.36 -8.52
N GLN A 139 -3.42 4.53 -7.96
CA GLN A 139 -2.60 5.18 -6.95
C GLN A 139 -3.39 5.41 -5.66
N CYS A 140 -2.75 5.15 -4.53
CA CYS A 140 -3.30 5.49 -3.24
C CYS A 140 -3.13 7.00 -2.96
N ASN A 141 -4.23 7.72 -2.89
CA ASN A 141 -4.31 9.15 -2.63
C ASN A 141 -5.16 9.41 -1.39
N ASP A 142 -4.50 9.70 -0.27
CA ASP A 142 -5.13 10.05 1.02
C ASP A 142 -6.28 9.11 1.42
N GLY A 143 -5.96 7.83 1.62
CA GLY A 143 -6.92 6.80 2.02
C GLY A 143 -7.81 6.29 0.89
N GLN A 144 -7.74 6.86 -0.30
CA GLN A 144 -8.58 6.48 -1.45
C GLN A 144 -7.75 6.06 -2.66
N TRP A 145 -8.14 4.97 -3.29
CA TRP A 145 -7.55 4.56 -4.56
C TRP A 145 -8.12 5.39 -5.71
N SER A 146 -7.27 5.74 -6.68
CA SER A 146 -7.72 6.30 -7.95
C SER A 146 -8.62 5.30 -8.69
N PRO A 147 -9.58 5.77 -9.51
CA PRO A 147 -10.46 4.89 -10.26
C PRO A 147 -9.66 4.04 -11.26
N LEU A 148 -10.11 2.80 -11.48
CA LEU A 148 -9.63 1.90 -12.52
C LEU A 148 -10.54 2.01 -13.75
N SER A 149 -9.99 2.41 -14.89
CA SER A 149 -10.71 2.56 -16.16
C SER A 149 -10.53 1.38 -17.11
N LEU A 150 -9.54 0.53 -16.86
CA LEU A 150 -9.25 -0.69 -17.62
C LEU A 150 -10.44 -1.64 -17.51
N VAL A 151 -10.93 -2.09 -18.66
CA VAL A 151 -12.02 -3.05 -18.74
C VAL A 151 -11.48 -4.37 -19.26
N CYS A 152 -11.48 -5.38 -18.41
CA CYS A 152 -11.11 -6.75 -18.77
C CYS A 152 -12.38 -7.56 -19.07
N GLN A 153 -12.49 -8.08 -20.29
CA GLN A 153 -13.59 -8.93 -20.75
C GLN A 153 -13.03 -10.23 -21.29
N LYS A 154 -13.80 -11.31 -21.20
CA LYS A 154 -13.41 -12.62 -21.74
C LYS A 154 -13.12 -12.51 -23.23
N ASP A 155 -12.00 -13.06 -23.65
CA ASP A 155 -11.64 -13.16 -25.05
C ASP A 155 -12.59 -14.11 -25.80
N CYS A 156 -12.84 -13.81 -27.07
CA CYS A 156 -13.57 -14.71 -27.95
C CYS A 156 -12.68 -15.90 -28.33
N LEU A 157 -13.29 -17.07 -28.47
CA LEU A 157 -12.63 -18.21 -29.12
C LEU A 157 -12.28 -17.84 -30.57
N SER A 158 -11.13 -18.33 -31.03
CA SER A 158 -10.71 -18.14 -32.42
C SER A 158 -11.74 -18.76 -33.38
N PHE A 159 -12.19 -17.98 -34.36
CA PHE A 159 -13.08 -18.49 -35.41
C PHE A 159 -12.24 -19.21 -36.46
N ASN A 160 -12.43 -20.53 -36.61
CA ASN A 160 -11.77 -21.30 -37.65
C ASN A 160 -12.51 -21.12 -38.99
N VAL A 161 -11.96 -20.28 -39.88
CA VAL A 161 -12.55 -19.97 -41.20
C VAL A 161 -12.48 -21.17 -42.16
N SER A 162 -11.74 -22.25 -41.83
CA SER A 162 -11.53 -23.38 -42.75
C SER A 162 -12.80 -24.19 -43.04
N SER A 163 -13.88 -23.98 -42.29
CA SER A 163 -15.15 -24.69 -42.47
C SER A 163 -16.20 -23.87 -43.25
N SER A 164 -15.92 -22.60 -43.58
CA SER A 164 -16.87 -21.70 -44.24
C SER A 164 -16.40 -21.23 -45.62
N VAL A 165 -15.70 -22.09 -46.37
CA VAL A 165 -15.66 -21.94 -47.83
C VAL A 165 -17.04 -22.38 -48.34
N HIS A 166 -18.01 -21.47 -48.28
CA HIS A 166 -19.12 -21.53 -49.22
C HIS A 166 -18.51 -21.32 -50.59
N THR A 167 -18.36 -22.41 -51.35
CA THR A 167 -18.12 -22.36 -52.78
C THR A 167 -19.23 -21.51 -53.39
N SER A 168 -18.96 -20.24 -53.63
CA SER A 168 -19.74 -19.44 -54.57
C SER A 168 -19.47 -20.04 -55.95
N SER A 169 -20.18 -21.12 -56.26
CA SER A 169 -20.18 -21.76 -57.57
C SER A 169 -20.52 -20.69 -58.60
N HIS A 170 -19.50 -20.34 -59.37
CA HIS A 170 -19.62 -19.53 -60.56
C HIS A 170 -20.49 -20.31 -61.55
N VAL A 171 -21.70 -19.82 -61.84
CA VAL A 171 -22.57 -20.38 -62.89
C VAL A 171 -21.99 -19.94 -64.24
N PRO A 172 -21.64 -20.85 -65.18
CA PRO A 172 -21.26 -20.45 -66.52
C PRO A 172 -22.48 -19.84 -67.23
N LYS A 173 -22.32 -18.65 -67.79
CA LYS A 173 -23.29 -18.09 -68.73
C LYS A 173 -23.12 -18.82 -70.07
N HIS A 174 -24.23 -19.39 -70.56
CA HIS A 174 -24.39 -19.93 -71.91
C HIS A 174 -24.26 -18.84 -72.98
#